data_AF-A0A2M7L797-F1
#
_entry.id   AF-A0A2M7L797-F1
#
_cell.length_a   1.000
_cell.length_b   1.000
_cell.length_c   1.000
_cell.angle_alpha   90.00
_cell.angle_beta   90.00
_cell.angle_gamma   90.00
#
_symmetry.space_group_name_H-M   'P 1'
#
loop_
_entity.id
_entity.type
_entity.pdbx_description
1 polymer ?
#
loop_
_entity_poly.entity_id
_entity_poly.type
_entity_poly.pdbx_seq_one_letter_code
_entity_poly.pdbx_strand_id
1 'polypeptide(L)' 'MPETSGSALVHAIRQRDQDIPIIAVADFAGPALLSEMASYGSRLFEKPVNLKSICAHIDTLQII' A
#
# COMPACT_ATOMS: atom_id res chain seq x y z
N MET A 1 10.50 -7.78 1.48
CA MET A 1 11.32 -8.70 0.68
C MET A 1 12.74 -8.16 0.67
N PRO A 2 13.76 -8.95 1.02
CA PRO A 2 15.13 -8.44 1.15
C PRO A 2 15.76 -7.98 -0.18
N GLU A 3 15.19 -8.37 -1.33
CA GLU A 3 15.81 -8.13 -2.65
C GLU A 3 15.10 -7.06 -3.49
N THR A 4 13.92 -6.59 -3.08
CA THR A 4 13.10 -5.65 -3.86
C THR A 4 12.47 -4.61 -2.95
N SER A 5 12.67 -3.32 -3.29
CA SER A 5 11.95 -2.22 -2.64
C SER A 5 10.44 -2.43 -2.78
N GLY A 6 9.70 -2.32 -1.69
CA GLY A 6 8.23 -2.40 -1.71
C GLY A 6 7.61 -1.38 -2.68
N SER A 7 8.20 -0.18 -2.79
CA SER A 7 7.72 0.84 -3.72
C SER A 7 7.94 0.47 -5.19
N ALA A 8 9.08 -0.15 -5.51
CA ALA A 8 9.37 -0.65 -6.85
C ALA A 8 8.38 -1.76 -7.26
N LEU A 9 7.98 -2.61 -6.31
CA LEU A 9 6.94 -3.61 -6.54
C LEU A 9 5.58 -2.97 -6.83
N VAL A 10 5.16 -1.97 -6.05
CA VAL A 10 3.90 -1.24 -6.28
C VAL A 10 3.91 -0.58 -7.66
N HIS A 11 5.02 0.05 -8.03
CA HIS A 11 5.19 0.66 -9.34
C HIS A 11 5.04 -0.38 -10.47
N ALA A 12 5.69 -1.55 -10.35
CA ALA A 12 5.61 -2.62 -11.33
C ALA A 12 4.20 -3.23 -11.45
N ILE A 13 3.47 -3.35 -10.33
CA ILE A 13 2.07 -3.80 -10.34
C ILE A 13 1.21 -2.79 -11.11
N ARG A 14 1.36 -1.49 -10.81
CA ARG A 14 0.57 -0.44 -11.49
C ARG A 14 0.83 -0.39 -12.99
N GLN A 15 2.05 -0.66 -13.46
CA GLN A 15 2.30 -0.75 -14.90
C GLN A 15 1.51 -1.86 -15.60
N ARG A 16 1.07 -2.90 -14.88
CA ARG A 16 0.32 -4.04 -15.44
C ARG A 16 -1.17 -3.97 -15.15
N ASP A 17 -1.54 -3.46 -13.97
CA ASP A 17 -2.91 -3.44 -13.48
C ASP A 17 -3.15 -2.18 -12.63
N GLN A 18 -4.02 -1.31 -13.14
CA GLN A 18 -4.36 -0.03 -12.51
C GLN A 18 -5.42 -0.19 -11.42
N ASP A 19 -6.18 -1.29 -11.43
CA ASP A 19 -7.39 -1.43 -10.64
C ASP A 19 -7.20 -2.33 -9.40
N ILE A 20 -6.17 -3.18 -9.37
CA ILE A 20 -5.87 -4.01 -8.19
C ILE A 20 -5.72 -3.11 -6.95
N PRO A 21 -6.48 -3.34 -5.87
CA PRO A 21 -6.27 -2.64 -4.62
C PRO A 21 -4.92 -3.01 -4.00
N ILE A 22 -4.11 -2.00 -3.65
CA ILE A 22 -2.78 -2.22 -3.05
C ILE A 22 -2.76 -1.64 -1.65
N ILE A 23 -2.46 -2.50 -0.68
CA ILE A 23 -2.22 -2.13 0.71
C ILE A 23 -0.73 -2.36 1.00
N ALA A 24 0.01 -1.28 1.24
CA ALA A 24 1.42 -1.32 1.62
C ALA A 24 1.56 -1.27 3.15
N VAL A 25 2.53 -2.00 3.69
CA VAL A 25 2.85 -2.02 5.12
C VAL A 25 4.34 -1.76 5.31
N ALA A 26 4.70 -0.74 6.09
CA ALA A 26 6.08 -0.32 6.32
C ALA A 26 6.41 -0.16 7.80
N ASP A 27 7.69 -0.32 8.18
CA ASP A 27 8.16 -0.07 9.56
C ASP A 27 8.26 1.44 9.87
N PHE A 28 8.45 2.29 8.85
CA PHE A 28 8.42 3.74 8.96
C PHE A 28 7.84 4.35 7.69
N ALA A 29 6.79 5.16 7.85
CA ALA A 29 6.07 5.82 6.76
C ALA A 29 6.48 7.30 6.66
N GLY A 30 7.71 7.56 6.21
CA GLY A 30 8.18 8.92 5.99
C GLY A 30 7.37 9.68 4.93
N PRO A 31 7.41 11.03 4.90
CA PRO A 31 6.62 11.85 3.99
C PRO A 31 6.80 11.49 2.51
N ALA A 32 8.03 11.18 2.09
CA ALA A 32 8.34 10.79 0.73
C ALA A 32 7.63 9.49 0.32
N LEU A 33 7.65 8.48 1.19
CA LEU A 33 7.00 7.19 0.94
C LEU A 33 5.47 7.34 0.95
N LEU A 34 4.93 8.18 1.83
CA LEU A 34 3.50 8.50 1.85
C LEU A 34 3.05 9.15 0.54
N SER A 35 3.78 10.16 0.06
CA SER A 35 3.48 10.82 -1.22
C SER A 35 3.61 9.86 -2.40
N GLU A 36 4.65 9.02 -2.39
CA GLU A 36 4.86 8.02 -3.43
C GLU A 36 3.71 7.01 -3.48
N MET A 37 3.35 6.40 -2.34
CA MET A 37 2.25 5.42 -2.27
C MET A 37 0.90 6.05 -2.66
N ALA A 38 0.64 7.27 -2.22
CA ALA A 38 -0.56 8.01 -2.61
C ALA A 38 -0.63 8.25 -4.13
N SER A 39 0.50 8.54 -4.79
CA SER A 39 0.56 8.72 -6.25
C SER A 39 0.22 7.45 -7.03
N TYR A 40 0.45 6.28 -6.42
CA TYR A 40 0.08 4.98 -6.98
C TYR A 40 -1.33 4.53 -6.58
N GLY A 41 -2.10 5.36 -5.88
CA GLY A 41 -3.43 4.97 -5.38
C GLY A 41 -3.37 3.79 -4.41
N SER A 42 -2.25 3.60 -3.70
CA SER A 42 -2.10 2.58 -2.67
C SER A 42 -2.27 3.17 -1.27
N ARG A 43 -2.78 2.35 -0.34
CA ARG A 43 -2.90 2.73 1.07
C ARG A 43 -1.70 2.24 1.84
N LEU A 44 -1.04 3.12 2.57
CA LEU A 44 0.10 2.78 3.43
C LEU A 44 -0.33 2.66 4.90
N PHE A 45 0.10 1.59 5.57
CA PHE A 45 -0.02 1.40 7.02
C PHE A 45 1.37 1.26 7.63
N GLU A 46 1.59 1.95 8.75
CA GLU A 46 2.82 1.80 9.54
C GLU A 46 2.68 0.64 10.53
N LYS A 47 3.79 -0.04 10.81
CA LYS A 47 3.87 -1.06 11.86
C LYS A 47 4.15 -0.42 13.24
N PRO A 48 3.62 -0.98 14.34
CA PRO A 48 2.74 -2.14 14.38
C PRO A 48 1.37 -1.79 13.81
N VAL A 49 0.85 -2.68 12.97
CA VAL A 49 -0.36 -2.35 12.23
C VAL A 49 -1.58 -2.44 13.13
N ASN A 50 -2.40 -1.40 13.10
CA ASN A 50 -3.72 -1.45 13.73
C ASN A 50 -4.67 -2.30 12.88
N LEU A 51 -4.95 -3.52 13.34
CA LEU A 51 -5.84 -4.47 12.67
C LEU A 51 -7.24 -3.90 12.43
N LYS A 52 -7.79 -3.09 13.35
CA LYS A 52 -9.10 -2.46 13.15
C LYS A 52 -9.08 -1.51 11.95
N SER A 53 -8.00 -0.73 11.82
CA SER A 53 -7.82 0.21 10.71
C SER A 53 -7.62 -0.51 9.37
N ILE A 54 -6.91 -1.64 9.36
CA ILE A 54 -6.80 -2.48 8.16
C ILE A 54 -8.15 -3.09 7.78
N CYS A 55 -8.85 -3.72 8.73
CA CYS A 55 -10.14 -4.36 8.46
C CYS A 55 -11.14 -3.35 7.90
N ALA A 56 -11.29 -2.19 8.55
CA ALA A 56 -12.16 -1.12 8.06
C ALA A 56 -11.79 -0.67 6.64
N HIS A 57 -10.50 -0.65 6.29
CA HIS A 57 -10.08 -0.31 4.94
C HIS A 57 -10.39 -1.42 3.94
N ILE A 58 -10.15 -2.69 4.30
CA ILE A 58 -10.52 -3.83 3.44
C ILE A 58 -12.03 -3.83 3.17
N ASP A 59 -12.85 -3.56 4.19
CA ASP A 59 -14.30 -3.46 4.04
C ASP A 59 -14.70 -2.34 3.05
N THR A 60 -13.94 -1.24 2.99
CA THR A 60 -14.18 -0.14 2.03
C THR A 60 -13.80 -0.50 0.59
N LEU A 61 -12.98 -1.54 0.38
CA LEU A 61 -12.55 -1.93 -0.97
C LEU A 61 -13.63 -2.70 -1.74
N GLN A 62 -14.76 -3.05 -1.11
CA GLN A 62 -15.93 -3.74 -1.69
C GLN A 62 -15.64 -4.37 -3.05
N ILE A 63 -14.89 -5.48 -3.04
CA ILE A 63 -14.65 -6.29 -4.22
C ILE A 63 -16.00 -6.95 -4.54
N ILE A 64 -16.74 -6.32 -5.47
CA ILE A 64 -18.01 -6.82 -6.02
C ILE A 64 -17.71 -8.04 -6.89
#